data_AF-A0AA89CQ04-F1
#
_entry.id   AF-A0AA89CQ04-F1
#
_cell.length_a   1.000
_cell.length_b   1.000
_cell.length_c   1.000
_cell.angle_alpha   90.00
_cell.angle_beta   90.00
_cell.angle_gamma   90.00
#
_symmetry.space_group_name_H-M   'P 1'
#
loop_
_entity.id
_entity.type
_entity.pdbx_description
1 polymer ?
#
loop_
_entity_poly.entity_id
_entity_poly.type
_entity_poly.pdbx_seq_one_letter_code
_entity_poly.pdbx_strand_id
1 'polypeptide(L)'
;MFFVSCATNNHQFIGKWTIVSIESNSGNEFMNGSLTYVELTADNRYILVLSGDEYSGEYIIDSKNSSIDFIAAPMHIKGTYSLNDTKLHIKAKKYIAEREDEVFGTLYMQLEKYTNLK
;
A
#
# COMPACT_ATOMS: atom_id res chain seq x y z
N MET A 1 8.58 -12.84 -26.48
CA MET A 1 7.73 -11.71 -26.07
C MET A 1 8.49 -10.98 -24.99
N PHE A 2 9.04 -9.81 -25.30
CA PHE A 2 9.82 -9.01 -24.35
C PHE A 2 8.85 -8.37 -23.37
N PHE A 3 8.80 -8.86 -22.14
CA PHE A 3 8.27 -8.04 -21.05
C PHE A 3 9.31 -6.96 -20.82
N VAL A 4 9.07 -5.79 -21.42
CA VAL A 4 9.77 -4.57 -21.02
C VAL A 4 9.44 -4.41 -19.55
N SER A 5 10.40 -4.73 -18.69
CA SER A 5 10.37 -4.33 -17.30
C SER A 5 10.32 -2.80 -17.33
N CYS A 6 9.12 -2.26 -17.18
CA CYS A 6 8.96 -0.87 -16.86
C CYS A 6 9.46 -0.76 -15.42
N ALA A 7 10.78 -0.65 -15.27
CA ALA A 7 11.42 -0.26 -14.02
C ALA A 7 10.97 1.19 -13.77
N THR A 8 9.73 1.34 -13.31
CA THR A 8 9.25 2.55 -12.67
C THR A 8 10.20 2.80 -11.53
N ASN A 9 10.71 4.03 -11.45
CA ASN A 9 11.76 4.45 -10.54
C ASN A 9 11.16 4.51 -9.11
N ASN A 10 10.85 3.34 -8.55
CA ASN A 10 10.10 3.16 -7.30
C ASN A 10 10.97 3.41 -6.07
N HIS A 11 12.24 3.79 -6.27
CA HIS A 11 13.22 3.98 -5.20
C HIS A 11 12.76 4.92 -4.09
N GLN A 12 11.91 5.91 -4.38
CA GLN A 12 11.36 6.82 -3.37
C GLN A 12 10.41 6.13 -2.37
N PHE A 13 9.71 5.07 -2.82
CA PHE A 13 8.79 4.27 -2.01
C PHE A 13 9.50 3.16 -1.24
N ILE A 14 10.70 2.77 -1.66
CA ILE A 14 11.44 1.71 -0.98
C ILE A 14 11.73 2.11 0.46
N GLY A 15 11.50 1.16 1.36
CA GLY A 15 11.70 1.29 2.80
C GLY A 15 10.46 0.96 3.61
N LYS A 16 10.60 1.12 4.92
CA LYS A 16 9.54 0.89 5.89
C LYS A 16 8.71 2.15 6.08
N TRP A 17 7.40 2.01 6.09
CA TRP A 17 6.41 3.06 6.28
C TRP A 17 5.50 2.69 7.44
N THR A 18 5.47 3.50 8.48
CA THR A 18 4.52 3.37 9.58
C THR A 18 3.14 3.75 9.08
N ILE A 19 2.13 2.92 9.32
CA ILE A 19 0.75 3.27 9.01
C ILE A 19 0.26 4.15 10.15
N VAL A 20 0.01 5.42 9.83
CA VAL A 20 -0.47 6.43 10.77
C VAL A 20 -1.97 6.36 10.92
N SER A 21 -2.72 6.13 9.85
CA SER A 21 -4.16 5.91 9.93
C SER A 21 -4.67 5.05 8.78
N ILE A 22 -5.76 4.33 9.04
CA ILE A 22 -6.55 3.62 8.04
C ILE A 22 -8.03 3.94 8.29
N GLU A 23 -8.66 4.55 7.30
CA GLU A 23 -10.07 4.89 7.31
C GLU A 23 -10.76 4.22 6.12
N SER A 24 -11.97 3.71 6.33
CA SER A 24 -12.84 3.29 5.23
C SER A 24 -14.16 4.03 5.28
N ASN A 25 -14.67 4.44 4.11
CA ASN A 25 -15.99 5.05 4.00
C ASN A 25 -17.14 4.05 4.30
N SER A 26 -16.87 2.75 4.34
CA SER A 26 -17.83 1.71 4.77
C SER A 26 -17.89 1.53 6.29
N GLY A 27 -17.10 2.31 7.04
CA GLY A 27 -17.08 2.30 8.50
C GLY A 27 -16.17 1.21 9.04
N ASN A 28 -14.87 1.50 9.11
CA ASN A 28 -13.88 0.84 9.96
C ASN A 28 -12.72 1.82 10.17
N GLU A 29 -12.59 2.35 11.38
CA GLU A 29 -11.37 3.05 11.82
C GLU A 29 -10.48 1.99 12.47
N PHE A 30 -9.38 1.61 11.79
CA PHE A 30 -8.37 0.77 12.41
C PHE A 30 -7.35 1.66 13.11
N MET A 31 -7.49 1.77 14.43
CA MET A 31 -6.41 2.17 15.32
C MET A 31 -6.50 1.37 16.61
N ASN A 32 -5.59 0.41 16.83
CA ASN A 32 -5.15 0.17 18.20
C ASN A 32 -3.83 -0.59 18.37
N GLY A 33 -2.94 0.01 19.16
CA GLY A 33 -1.99 -0.64 20.07
C GLY A 33 -0.74 -1.32 19.51
N SER A 34 -0.80 -1.93 18.32
CA SER A 34 0.31 -2.72 17.76
C SER A 34 1.00 -2.00 16.60
N LEU A 35 2.33 -2.11 16.53
CA LEU A 35 3.12 -1.53 15.45
C LEU A 35 2.60 -2.01 14.10
N THR A 36 2.03 -1.09 13.33
CA THR A 36 1.45 -1.37 12.02
C THR A 36 2.31 -0.66 10.97
N TYR A 37 2.82 -1.40 9.99
CA TYR A 37 3.71 -0.85 8.97
C TYR A 37 3.59 -1.62 7.65
N VAL A 38 3.98 -0.95 6.56
CA VAL A 38 4.28 -1.61 5.29
C VAL A 38 5.74 -1.38 4.93
N GLU A 39 6.44 -2.42 4.52
CA GLU A 39 7.78 -2.35 3.97
C GLU A 39 7.71 -2.64 2.47
N LEU A 40 8.26 -1.74 1.66
CA LEU A 40 8.35 -1.88 0.20
C LEU A 40 9.81 -2.14 -0.18
N THR A 41 10.05 -3.25 -0.87
CA THR A 41 11.40 -3.69 -1.22
C THR A 41 11.74 -3.38 -2.67
N ALA A 42 13.03 -3.42 -3.01
CA ALA A 42 13.54 -3.12 -4.36
C ALA A 42 13.16 -4.17 -5.42
N ASP A 43 12.82 -5.39 -5.00
CA ASP A 43 12.37 -6.50 -5.85
C ASP A 43 10.84 -6.51 -6.04
N ASN A 44 10.18 -5.36 -5.87
CA ASN A 44 8.73 -5.17 -6.04
C ASN A 44 7.87 -6.05 -5.12
N ARG A 45 8.37 -6.37 -3.92
CA ARG A 45 7.62 -7.08 -2.88
C ARG A 45 7.24 -6.15 -1.74
N TYR A 46 6.15 -6.48 -1.06
CA TYR A 46 5.78 -5.79 0.17
C TYR A 46 5.57 -6.76 1.33
N ILE A 47 5.78 -6.23 2.54
CA ILE A 47 5.40 -6.86 3.80
C ILE A 47 4.51 -5.86 4.54
N LEU A 48 3.29 -6.25 4.86
CA LEU A 48 2.34 -5.48 5.66
C LEU A 48 2.18 -6.19 6.99
N VAL A 49 2.51 -5.50 8.08
CA VAL A 49 2.17 -5.94 9.44
C VAL A 49 1.01 -5.10 9.92
N LEU A 50 -0.11 -5.74 10.24
CA LEU A 50 -1.33 -5.10 10.72
C LEU A 50 -1.84 -5.85 11.95
N SER A 51 -1.87 -5.17 13.10
CA SER A 51 -2.38 -5.74 14.36
C SER A 51 -1.74 -7.07 14.79
N GLY A 52 -0.47 -7.31 14.40
CA GLY A 52 0.27 -8.53 14.71
C GLY A 52 0.19 -9.62 13.63
N ASP A 53 -0.69 -9.46 12.65
CA ASP A 53 -0.73 -10.32 11.46
C ASP A 53 0.23 -9.79 10.40
N GLU A 54 0.96 -10.69 9.73
CA GLU A 54 1.86 -10.37 8.64
C GLU A 54 1.29 -10.87 7.30
N TYR A 55 1.24 -9.97 6.32
CA TYR A 55 0.81 -10.21 4.96
C TYR A 55 1.95 -9.84 4.02
N SER A 56 2.11 -10.59 2.92
CA SER A 56 3.10 -10.26 1.90
C SER A 56 2.56 -10.50 0.51
N GLY A 57 3.16 -9.82 -0.46
CA GLY A 57 2.77 -9.92 -1.86
C GLY A 57 3.67 -9.11 -2.76
N GLU A 58 3.21 -8.89 -3.98
CA GLU A 58 3.87 -8.02 -4.95
C GLU A 58 3.21 -6.65 -4.94
N TYR A 59 3.96 -5.61 -5.27
CA TYR A 59 3.40 -4.29 -5.50
C TYR A 59 3.83 -3.74 -6.85
N ILE A 60 2.93 -2.98 -7.47
CA ILE A 60 3.19 -2.26 -8.71
C ILE A 60 2.93 -0.79 -8.46
N ILE A 61 3.87 0.06 -8.86
CA ILE A 61 3.72 1.51 -8.84
C ILE A 61 3.86 2.03 -10.26
N ASP A 62 2.87 2.83 -10.67
CA ASP A 62 2.93 3.63 -11.88
C ASP A 62 3.01 5.10 -11.50
N SER A 63 4.24 5.63 -11.57
CA SER A 63 4.53 7.02 -11.28
C SER A 63 3.86 8.03 -12.23
N LYS A 64 3.48 7.62 -13.44
CA LYS A 64 2.86 8.54 -14.41
C LYS A 64 1.40 8.81 -14.06
N ASN A 65 0.72 7.78 -13.55
CA ASN A 65 -0.70 7.83 -13.21
C ASN A 65 -0.93 7.99 -11.70
N SER A 66 0.15 8.10 -10.92
CA SER A 66 0.11 8.10 -9.46
C SER A 66 -0.72 6.93 -8.91
N SER A 67 -0.55 5.74 -9.48
CA SER A 67 -1.30 4.55 -9.08
C SER A 67 -0.43 3.50 -8.41
N ILE A 68 -1.02 2.80 -7.46
CA ILE A 68 -0.40 1.70 -6.72
C ILE A 68 -1.36 0.51 -6.70
N ASP A 69 -0.82 -0.70 -6.84
CA ASP A 69 -1.53 -1.97 -6.73
C ASP A 69 -0.75 -2.91 -5.81
N PHE A 70 -1.38 -3.37 -4.74
CA PHE A 70 -0.88 -4.41 -3.85
C PHE A 70 -1.56 -5.74 -4.21
N ILE A 71 -0.74 -6.72 -4.59
CA ILE A 71 -1.19 -7.96 -5.18
C ILE A 71 -0.94 -9.11 -4.21
N ALA A 72 -2.02 -9.70 -3.72
CA ALA A 72 -2.06 -10.91 -2.93
C ALA A 72 -3.11 -11.86 -3.52
N ALA A 73 -2.79 -12.45 -4.67
CA ALA A 73 -3.74 -13.15 -5.52
C ALA A 73 -4.63 -14.16 -4.75
N PRO A 74 -5.96 -14.18 -4.99
CA PRO A 74 -6.68 -13.43 -6.03
C PRO A 74 -7.08 -11.99 -5.62
N MET A 75 -6.63 -11.50 -4.47
CA MET A 75 -6.97 -10.17 -3.97
C MET A 75 -6.00 -9.11 -4.48
N HIS A 76 -6.55 -7.96 -4.87
CA HIS A 76 -5.80 -6.76 -5.20
C HIS A 76 -6.31 -5.59 -4.37
N ILE A 77 -5.42 -4.79 -3.81
CA ILE A 77 -5.74 -3.47 -3.24
C ILE A 77 -5.11 -2.43 -4.14
N LYS A 78 -5.91 -1.79 -4.99
CA LYS A 78 -5.41 -0.85 -5.99
C LYS A 78 -6.09 0.50 -5.91
N GLY A 79 -5.36 1.54 -6.29
CA GLY A 79 -5.87 2.89 -6.36
C GLY A 79 -4.79 3.91 -6.66
N THR A 80 -4.99 5.11 -6.11
CA THR A 80 -4.10 6.25 -6.34
C THR A 80 -3.31 6.58 -5.08
N TYR A 81 -2.13 7.15 -5.25
CA TYR A 81 -1.32 7.65 -4.16
C TYR A 81 -0.96 9.13 -4.35
N SER A 82 -0.60 9.78 -3.24
CA SER A 82 0.11 11.06 -3.20
C SER A 82 1.30 10.90 -2.28
N LEU A 83 2.50 11.24 -2.77
CA LEU A 83 3.74 11.16 -2.01
C LEU A 83 4.32 12.56 -1.79
N ASN A 84 4.67 12.87 -0.56
CA ASN A 84 5.59 13.95 -0.21
C ASN A 84 6.83 13.35 0.51
N ASP A 85 7.80 14.19 0.90
CA ASP A 85 9.10 13.74 1.39
C ASP A 85 9.05 12.68 2.51
N THR A 86 8.04 12.73 3.38
CA THR A 86 7.91 11.81 4.52
C THR A 86 6.55 11.14 4.62
N LYS A 87 5.54 11.55 3.85
CA LYS A 87 4.18 11.03 3.94
C LYS A 87 3.71 10.47 2.62
N LEU A 88 3.10 9.29 2.71
CA LEU A 88 2.45 8.59 1.61
C LEU A 88 0.96 8.49 1.95
N HIS A 89 0.12 9.09 1.11
CA HIS A 89 -1.33 8.95 1.21
C HIS A 89 -1.79 8.01 0.12
N ILE A 90 -2.59 7.01 0.46
CA ILE A 90 -3.12 6.03 -0.48
C ILE A 90 -4.64 6.06 -0.39
N LYS A 91 -5.30 6.18 -1.54
CA LYS A 91 -6.73 6.00 -1.71
C LYS A 91 -6.94 4.79 -2.59
N ALA A 92 -7.43 3.69 -2.01
CA ALA A 92 -7.53 2.41 -2.69
C ALA A 92 -8.88 1.76 -2.50
N LYS A 93 -9.16 0.78 -3.35
CA LYS A 93 -10.30 -0.13 -3.22
C LYS A 93 -9.80 -1.56 -3.31
N LYS A 94 -10.61 -2.47 -2.78
CA LYS A 94 -10.35 -3.90 -2.86
C LYS A 94 -11.00 -4.50 -4.08
N TYR A 95 -10.27 -5.40 -4.73
CA TYR A 95 -10.74 -6.19 -5.85
C TYR A 95 -10.45 -7.66 -5.57
N ILE A 96 -11.35 -8.54 -6.01
CA ILE A 96 -11.15 -10.00 -6.01
C ILE A 96 -11.23 -10.45 -7.46
N ALA A 97 -10.12 -11.02 -7.94
CA ALA A 97 -9.82 -11.15 -9.36
C ALA A 97 -9.91 -9.77 -10.05
N GLU A 98 -11.03 -9.47 -10.71
CA GLU A 98 -11.23 -8.20 -11.43
C GLU A 98 -12.47 -7.42 -10.97
N ARG A 99 -13.19 -7.94 -9.97
CA ARG A 99 -14.42 -7.31 -9.46
C ARG A 99 -14.12 -6.49 -8.23
N GLU A 100 -14.60 -5.26 -8.21
CA GLU A 100 -14.56 -4.39 -7.03
C GLU A 100 -15.40 -5.01 -5.90
N ASP A 101 -14.85 -5.03 -4.69
CA ASP A 101 -15.57 -5.38 -3.47
C ASP A 101 -16.28 -4.12 -2.95
N GLU A 102 -17.52 -3.90 -3.40
CA GLU A 102 -18.32 -2.72 -3.07
C GLU A 102 -18.57 -2.56 -1.56
N VAL A 103 -18.57 -3.67 -0.80
CA VAL A 103 -18.77 -3.68 0.65
C VAL A 103 -17.53 -3.16 1.38
N PHE A 104 -16.34 -3.44 0.84
CA PHE A 104 -15.09 -2.94 1.40
C PHE A 104 -15.01 -1.41 1.36
N GLY A 105 -15.64 -0.79 0.35
CA GLY A 105 -15.64 0.65 0.17
C GLY A 105 -14.28 1.19 -0.29
N THR A 106 -14.08 2.49 -0.06
CA THR A 106 -12.83 3.18 -0.33
C THR A 106 -12.00 3.29 0.95
N LEU A 107 -10.79 2.74 0.87
CA LEU A 107 -9.77 2.78 1.89
C LEU A 107 -8.90 4.02 1.71
N TYR A 108 -8.69 4.76 2.80
CA TYR A 108 -7.75 5.87 2.90
C TYR A 108 -6.68 5.48 3.91
N MET A 109 -5.43 5.39 3.45
CA MET A 109 -4.28 5.09 4.31
C MET A 109 -3.34 6.27 4.31
N GLN A 110 -2.97 6.72 5.50
CA GLN A 110 -1.85 7.65 5.68
C GLN A 110 -0.68 6.87 6.25
N LEU A 111 0.47 6.99 5.59
CA LEU A 111 1.71 6.38 6.03
C LEU A 111 2.79 7.43 6.17
N GLU A 112 3.68 7.23 7.12
CA GLU A 112 4.86 8.06 7.33
C GLU A 112 6.11 7.20 7.23
N LYS A 113 7.12 7.70 6.52
CA LYS A 113 8.38 6.99 6.33
C LYS A 113 8.98 6.72 7.69
N TYR A 114 9.32 5.46 7.97
CA TYR A 114 9.84 5.05 9.27
C TYR A 114 11.18 5.74 9.51
N THR A 115 11.15 6.81 10.29
CA THR A 115 12.35 7.44 10.83
C THR A 115 12.58 6.86 12.21
N ASN A 116 13.69 6.14 12.40
CA ASN A 116 14.24 5.88 13.72
C ASN A 116 14.69 7.22 14.33
N LEU A 117 13.73 8.04 14.77
CA LEU A 117 14.02 9.14 15.67
C LEU A 117 14.23 8.48 17.04
N LYS A 118 15.51 8.23 17.32
CA LYS A 118 16.04 7.86 18.62
C LYS A 118 15.56 8.82 19.71
#